data_AF-A0A818D991-F1
#
_entry.id   AF-A0A818D991-F1
#
_cell.length_a   1.000
_cell.length_b   1.000
_cell.length_c   1.000
_cell.angle_alpha   90.00
_cell.angle_beta   90.00
_cell.angle_gamma   90.00
#
_symmetry.space_group_name_H-M   'P 1'
#
loop_
_entity.id
_entity.type
_entity.pdbx_description
1 polymer ?
#
loop_
_entity_poly.entity_id
_entity_poly.type
_entity_poly.pdbx_seq_one_letter_code
_entity_poly.pdbx_strand_id
1 'polypeptide(L)'
;MVSDNIAIPSLYVIKGIIILDNDGNRLIAKYYNNSFATVKEQKDFEKSLFNKTHKGSGDVILLDNWTIVYRNNVDLLFYVMGSTNENELMLNSVLTCLFESLSTMLRKNVEKRHLYDNLDLV
;
A
#
# COMPACT_ATOMS: atom_id res chain seq x y z
N MET A 1 1.23 12.87 -37.00
CA MET A 1 2.18 11.99 -36.26
C MET A 1 1.75 11.98 -34.81
N VAL A 2 0.82 11.07 -34.47
CA VAL A 2 0.42 10.83 -33.09
C VAL A 2 1.54 10.00 -32.48
N SER A 3 2.31 10.63 -31.59
CA SER A 3 3.30 9.90 -30.80
C SER A 3 2.52 9.23 -29.69
N ASP A 4 1.86 8.10 -30.01
CA ASP A 4 1.32 7.21 -28.99
C ASP A 4 2.53 6.63 -28.25
N ASN A 5 2.99 7.38 -27.24
CA ASN A 5 3.87 6.91 -26.20
C ASN A 5 3.02 5.94 -25.36
N ILE A 6 2.75 4.76 -25.92
CA ILE A 6 2.26 3.62 -25.16
C ILE A 6 3.43 3.28 -24.24
N ALA A 7 3.39 3.83 -23.03
CA ALA A 7 4.36 3.54 -22.00
C ALA A 7 4.35 2.02 -21.83
N ILE A 8 5.42 1.38 -22.30
CA ILE A 8 5.62 -0.06 -22.13
C ILE A 8 5.52 -0.30 -20.62
N PRO A 9 4.62 -1.18 -20.15
CA PRO A 9 4.47 -1.40 -18.71
C PRO A 9 5.83 -1.81 -18.16
N SER A 10 6.40 -0.95 -17.32
CA SER A 10 7.68 -1.25 -16.69
C SER A 10 7.49 -2.43 -15.77
N LEU A 11 8.46 -3.35 -15.70
CA LEU A 11 8.39 -4.56 -14.86
C LEU A 11 8.02 -4.26 -13.39
N TYR A 12 8.30 -3.04 -12.92
CA TYR A 12 8.06 -2.57 -11.55
C TYR A 12 6.79 -1.72 -11.47
N VAL A 13 5.63 -2.36 -11.57
CA VAL A 13 4.36 -1.64 -11.42
C VAL A 13 4.06 -1.31 -9.95
N ILE A 14 4.40 -2.22 -9.04
CA ILE A 14 4.33 -1.95 -7.61
C ILE A 14 5.57 -1.18 -7.19
N LYS A 15 5.35 -0.01 -6.63
CA LYS A 15 6.43 0.88 -6.18
C LYS A 15 6.55 0.91 -4.66
N GLY A 16 5.49 0.54 -3.94
CA GLY A 16 5.62 0.22 -2.53
C GLY A 16 4.36 -0.42 -1.94
N ILE A 17 4.56 -1.05 -0.79
CA ILE A 17 3.52 -1.67 0.04
C ILE A 17 3.71 -1.16 1.47
N ILE A 18 2.63 -0.72 2.10
CA ILE A 18 2.66 -0.21 3.47
C ILE A 18 1.52 -0.87 4.25
N ILE A 19 1.78 -1.21 5.50
CA ILE A 19 0.78 -1.59 6.49
C ILE A 19 0.94 -0.65 7.68
N LEU A 20 -0.11 0.09 8.00
CA LEU A 20 -0.17 0.97 9.17
C LEU A 20 -1.17 0.41 10.18
N ASP A 21 -0.99 0.77 11.45
CA ASP A 21 -2.03 0.60 12.44
C ASP A 21 -3.06 1.74 12.39
N ASN A 22 -4.14 1.59 13.17
CA ASN A 22 -5.20 2.58 13.27
C ASN A 22 -4.80 3.92 13.91
N ASP A 23 -3.58 4.02 14.44
CA ASP A 23 -3.00 5.26 14.99
C ASP A 23 -2.05 5.94 13.97
N GLY A 24 -1.85 5.33 12.79
CA GLY A 24 -0.95 5.80 11.74
C GLY A 24 0.51 5.42 11.95
N ASN A 25 0.82 4.50 12.87
CA ASN A 25 2.17 3.98 13.05
C ASN A 25 2.46 2.91 12.01
N ARG A 26 3.68 2.97 11.47
CA ARG A 26 4.20 1.98 10.52
C ARG A 26 4.39 0.62 11.19
N LEU A 27 3.73 -0.41 10.66
CA LEU A 27 4.02 -1.82 10.96
C LEU A 27 5.02 -2.36 9.94
N ILE A 28 4.68 -2.22 8.65
CA ILE A 28 5.51 -2.66 7.53
C ILE A 28 5.52 -1.52 6.51
N ALA A 29 6.70 -1.20 5.98
CA ALA A 29 6.80 -0.37 4.78
C ALA A 29 7.94 -0.88 3.91
N LYS A 30 7.62 -1.18 2.66
CA LYS A 30 8.58 -1.61 1.66
C LYS A 30 8.41 -0.78 0.41
N TYR A 31 9.43 -0.02 0.07
CA TYR A 31 9.50 0.78 -1.14
C TYR A 31 10.46 0.09 -2.11
N TYR A 32 10.01 -0.12 -3.34
CA TYR A 32 10.75 -0.83 -4.39
C TYR A 32 11.46 0.12 -5.36
N ASN A 33 11.30 1.43 -5.16
CA ASN A 33 12.02 2.44 -5.91
C ASN A 33 12.72 3.44 -4.99
N ASN A 34 13.63 4.23 -5.57
CA ASN A 34 14.37 5.25 -4.83
C ASN A 34 13.62 6.59 -4.77
N SER A 35 12.29 6.58 -4.70
CA SER A 35 11.50 7.83 -4.66
C SER A 35 11.64 8.59 -3.34
N PHE A 36 12.02 7.90 -2.26
CA PHE A 36 12.29 8.52 -0.96
C PHE A 36 13.76 8.30 -0.62
N ALA A 37 14.51 9.41 -0.45
CA ALA A 37 15.94 9.36 -0.15
C ALA A 37 16.19 9.06 1.33
N THR A 38 15.25 9.42 2.21
CA THR A 38 15.39 9.24 3.64
C THR A 38 14.17 8.59 4.28
N VAL A 39 14.38 7.91 5.42
CA VAL A 39 13.29 7.37 6.25
C VAL A 39 12.36 8.48 6.75
N LYS A 40 12.88 9.71 6.93
CA LYS A 40 12.08 10.86 7.33
C LYS A 40 11.02 11.19 6.27
N GLU A 41 11.43 11.28 5.00
CA GLU A 41 10.50 11.54 3.89
C GLU A 41 9.43 10.45 3.76
N GLN A 42 9.80 9.18 3.95
CA GLN A 42 8.84 8.08 3.96
C GLN A 42 7.79 8.26 5.07
N LYS A 43 8.21 8.61 6.29
CA LYS A 43 7.30 8.84 7.42
C LYS A 43 6.40 10.06 7.22
N ASP A 44 6.94 11.12 6.64
CA ASP A 44 6.16 12.33 6.33
C ASP A 44 5.07 12.01 5.29
N PHE A 45 5.41 11.21 4.28
CA PHE A 45 4.45 10.70 3.28
C PHE A 45 3.39 9.78 3.92
N GLU A 46 3.79 8.81 4.73
CA GLU A 46 2.87 7.89 5.44
C GLU A 46 1.88 8.65 6.32
N LYS A 47 2.33 9.70 7.00
CA LYS A 47 1.47 10.55 7.82
C LYS A 47 0.43 11.29 6.96
N SER A 48 0.85 11.81 5.81
CA SER A 48 -0.06 12.44 4.84
C SER A 48 -1.10 11.45 4.30
N LEU A 49 -0.65 10.24 3.96
CA LEU A 49 -1.49 9.14 3.48
C LEU A 49 -2.53 8.72 4.51
N PHE A 50 -2.10 8.47 5.75
CA PHE A 50 -2.98 8.10 6.85
C PHE A 50 -4.04 9.18 7.11
N ASN A 51 -3.63 10.46 7.18
CA ASN A 51 -4.56 11.56 7.41
C ASN A 51 -5.69 11.62 6.36
N LYS A 52 -5.39 11.29 5.10
CA LYS A 52 -6.37 11.28 4.00
C LYS A 52 -7.23 10.02 3.95
N THR A 53 -6.75 8.89 4.46
CA THR A 53 -7.38 7.57 4.24
C THR A 53 -8.03 6.96 5.48
N HIS A 54 -7.61 7.32 6.70
CA HIS A 54 -8.08 6.69 7.94
C HIS A 54 -9.60 6.81 8.19
N LYS A 55 -10.22 7.88 7.70
CA LYS A 55 -11.68 8.12 7.79
C LYS A 55 -12.41 7.87 6.48
N GLY A 56 -11.68 7.56 5.41
CA GLY A 56 -12.26 7.36 4.09
C GLY A 56 -12.84 5.96 3.96
N SER A 57 -14.00 5.86 3.29
CA SER A 57 -14.58 4.58 2.84
C SER A 57 -14.19 4.25 1.39
N GLY A 58 -13.17 4.92 0.85
CA GLY A 58 -12.68 4.69 -0.50
C GLY A 58 -11.71 3.52 -0.59
N ASP A 59 -11.51 3.01 -1.81
CA ASP A 59 -10.58 1.93 -2.12
C ASP A 59 -9.33 2.44 -2.86
N VAL A 60 -9.36 3.67 -3.39
CA VAL A 60 -8.28 4.27 -4.18
C VAL A 60 -8.13 5.77 -3.91
N ILE A 61 -6.89 6.27 -3.93
CA ILE A 61 -6.55 7.68 -3.81
C ILE A 61 -5.34 8.02 -4.68
N LEU A 62 -5.33 9.24 -5.21
CA LEU A 62 -4.16 9.85 -5.82
C LEU A 62 -3.49 10.81 -4.80
N LEU A 63 -2.21 10.58 -4.50
CA LEU A 63 -1.44 11.41 -3.57
C LEU A 63 0.00 11.56 -4.05
N ASP A 64 0.51 12.79 -4.15
CA ASP A 64 1.91 13.09 -4.53
C ASP A 64 2.37 12.38 -5.82
N ASN A 65 1.49 12.30 -6.83
CA ASN A 65 1.69 11.57 -8.09
C ASN A 65 1.78 10.04 -7.94
N TRP A 66 1.26 9.49 -6.85
CA TRP A 66 1.10 8.06 -6.63
C TRP A 66 -0.36 7.66 -6.73
N THR A 67 -0.62 6.59 -7.45
CA THR A 67 -1.91 5.90 -7.42
C THR A 67 -1.84 4.85 -6.32
N ILE A 68 -2.71 4.99 -5.32
CA ILE A 68 -2.65 4.19 -4.10
C ILE A 68 -4.00 3.52 -3.93
N VAL A 69 -4.01 2.20 -3.95
CA VAL A 69 -5.18 1.42 -3.52
C VAL A 69 -5.00 1.03 -2.06
N TYR A 70 -6.07 1.07 -1.30
CA TYR A 70 -6.00 0.81 0.13
C TYR A 70 -7.23 0.08 0.64
N ARG A 71 -7.04 -0.62 1.76
CA ARG A 71 -8.09 -1.37 2.44
C ARG A 71 -7.91 -1.25 3.95
N ASN A 72 -9.00 -0.93 4.62
CA ASN A 72 -9.07 -0.90 6.07
C ASN A 72 -9.62 -2.24 6.58
N ASN A 73 -9.03 -2.80 7.63
CA ASN A 73 -9.52 -3.99 8.29
C ASN A 73 -9.27 -3.93 9.79
N VAL A 74 -10.34 -3.82 10.58
CA VAL A 74 -10.29 -3.71 12.04
C VAL A 74 -9.38 -2.57 12.48
N ASP A 75 -8.14 -2.86 12.88
CA ASP A 75 -7.14 -1.92 13.39
C ASP A 75 -5.91 -1.78 12.46
N LEU A 76 -6.01 -2.30 11.23
CA LEU A 76 -4.96 -2.29 10.22
C LEU A 76 -5.40 -1.60 8.94
N LEU A 77 -4.48 -0.85 8.34
CA LEU A 77 -4.65 -0.19 7.05
C LEU A 77 -3.58 -0.70 6.08
N PHE A 78 -4.02 -1.29 4.99
CA PHE A 78 -3.18 -1.88 3.94
C PHE A 78 -3.13 -0.95 2.75
N TYR A 79 -1.94 -0.72 2.20
CA TYR A 79 -1.72 0.15 1.06
C TYR A 79 -0.83 -0.51 0.03
N VAL A 80 -1.22 -0.40 -1.24
CA VAL A 80 -0.39 -0.77 -2.39
C VAL A 80 -0.31 0.43 -3.33
N MET A 81 0.90 0.79 -3.72
CA MET A 81 1.18 2.03 -4.44
C MET A 81 1.85 1.76 -5.78
N GLY A 82 1.41 2.47 -6.80
CA GLY A 82 1.97 2.49 -8.14
C GLY A 82 2.14 3.92 -8.66
N SER A 83 2.75 4.04 -9.84
CA SER A 83 2.86 5.32 -10.55
C SER A 83 1.46 5.88 -10.91
N THR A 84 1.36 7.18 -11.19
CA THR A 84 0.09 7.85 -11.55
C THR A 84 -0.67 7.17 -12.70
N ASN A 85 0.05 6.61 -13.66
CA ASN A 85 -0.51 6.03 -14.88
C ASN A 85 -0.74 4.50 -14.78
N GLU A 86 -0.53 3.90 -13.62
CA GLU A 86 -0.69 2.46 -13.44
C GLU A 86 -2.16 2.05 -13.37
N ASN A 87 -2.45 0.81 -13.78
CA ASN A 87 -3.79 0.26 -13.69
C ASN A 87 -4.16 -0.08 -12.23
N GLU A 88 -5.13 0.66 -11.70
CA GLU A 88 -5.67 0.49 -10.35
C GLU A 88 -6.18 -0.93 -10.07
N LEU A 89 -6.79 -1.61 -11.06
CA LEU A 89 -7.27 -2.98 -10.91
C LEU A 89 -6.13 -3.96 -10.63
N MET A 90 -4.96 -3.70 -11.22
CA MET A 90 -3.80 -4.54 -10.98
C MET A 90 -3.20 -4.28 -9.60
N LEU A 91 -3.13 -3.03 -9.16
CA LEU A 91 -2.75 -2.70 -7.77
C LEU A 91 -3.72 -3.35 -6.78
N ASN A 92 -5.02 -3.30 -7.06
CA ASN A 92 -6.07 -3.90 -6.23
C ASN A 92 -5.97 -5.43 -6.18
N SER A 93 -5.56 -6.06 -7.28
CA SER A 93 -5.31 -7.51 -7.31
C SER A 93 -4.16 -7.90 -6.37
N VAL A 94 -3.09 -7.10 -6.34
CA VAL A 94 -1.97 -7.30 -5.40
C VAL A 94 -2.42 -7.07 -3.95
N LEU A 95 -3.17 -5.99 -3.68
CA LEU A 95 -3.72 -5.71 -2.36
C LEU A 95 -4.62 -6.84 -1.85
N THR A 96 -5.50 -7.34 -2.72
CA THR A 96 -6.40 -8.46 -2.41
C THR A 96 -5.62 -9.73 -2.14
N CYS A 97 -4.65 -10.06 -2.99
CA CYS A 97 -3.80 -11.23 -2.80
C CYS A 97 -3.00 -11.18 -1.49
N LEU A 98 -2.41 -10.02 -1.15
CA LEU A 98 -1.72 -9.79 0.10
C LEU A 98 -2.66 -10.03 1.29
N PHE A 99 -3.84 -9.40 1.27
CA PHE A 99 -4.81 -9.52 2.36
C PHE A 99 -5.32 -10.95 2.54
N GLU A 100 -5.66 -11.64 1.44
CA GLU A 100 -6.16 -13.02 1.49
C GLU A 100 -5.08 -14.01 1.96
N SER A 101 -3.84 -13.80 1.54
CA SER A 101 -2.70 -14.61 2.00
C SER A 101 -2.48 -14.44 3.50
N LEU A 102 -2.43 -13.19 3.98
CA LEU A 102 -2.31 -12.90 5.42
C LEU A 102 -3.50 -13.42 6.21
N SER A 103 -4.72 -13.27 5.69
CA SER A 103 -5.93 -13.81 6.31
C SER A 103 -5.87 -15.33 6.44
N THR A 104 -5.36 -16.02 5.42
CA THR A 104 -5.19 -17.47 5.45
C THR A 104 -4.16 -17.89 6.51
N MET A 105 -3.01 -17.20 6.56
CA MET A 105 -1.94 -17.49 7.51
C MET A 105 -2.35 -17.19 8.96
N LEU A 106 -3.05 -16.08 9.18
CA LEU A 106 -3.53 -15.64 10.49
C LEU A 106 -4.88 -16.26 10.87
N ARG A 107 -5.34 -17.29 10.15
CA ARG A 107 -6.62 -18.01 10.41
C ARG A 107 -7.82 -17.07 10.55
N LYS A 108 -7.90 -16.07 9.66
CA LYS A 108 -8.91 -15.01 9.56
C LYS A 108 -8.85 -13.92 10.64
N ASN A 109 -7.89 -13.96 11.57
CA ASN A 109 -7.68 -12.92 12.57
C ASN A 109 -6.64 -11.89 12.11
N VAL A 110 -7.01 -11.07 11.14
CA VAL A 110 -6.12 -10.02 10.59
C VAL A 110 -6.23 -8.75 11.44
N GLU A 111 -5.58 -8.77 12.59
CA GLU A 111 -5.50 -7.63 13.51
C GLU A 111 -4.06 -7.41 14.01
N LYS A 112 -3.76 -6.21 14.50
CA LYS A 112 -2.39 -5.79 14.88
C LYS A 112 -1.69 -6.82 15.76
N ARG A 113 -2.36 -7.33 16.79
CA ARG A 113 -1.79 -8.31 17.74
C ARG A 113 -1.33 -9.59 17.03
N HIS A 114 -2.21 -10.20 16.25
CA HIS A 114 -1.91 -11.45 15.54
C HIS A 114 -0.84 -11.26 14.47
N LEU A 115 -0.79 -10.09 13.83
CA LEU A 115 0.24 -9.76 12.86
C LEU A 115 1.61 -9.65 13.53
N TYR A 116 1.72 -8.98 14.69
CA TYR A 116 2.96 -8.91 15.47
C TYR A 116 3.49 -10.28 15.90
N ASP A 117 2.60 -11.15 16.38
CA ASP A 117 2.97 -12.49 16.84
C ASP A 117 3.49 -13.40 15.72
N ASN A 118 3.26 -13.03 14.45
CA ASN A 118 3.59 -13.82 13.26
C ASN A 118 4.45 -13.05 12.25
N LEU A 119 5.12 -11.97 12.66
CA LEU A 119 5.95 -11.15 11.75
C LEU A 119 7.07 -11.96 11.07
N ASP A 120 7.60 -13.01 11.71
CA ASP A 120 8.62 -13.87 11.10
C ASP A 120 8.11 -14.66 9.87
N LEU A 121 6.79 -14.77 9.72
CA LEU A 121 6.14 -15.48 8.63
C LEU A 121 5.74 -14.56 7.45
N VAL A 122 5.82 -13.23 7.62
CA VAL A 122 5.32 -12.19 6.68
C VAL A 122 6.47 -11.44 6.03
#